data_AF-A0A7H8T9U7-F1
#
_entry.id   AF-A0A7H8T9U7-F1
#
_cell.length_a   1.000
_cell.length_b   1.000
_cell.length_c   1.000
_cell.angle_alpha   90.00
_cell.angle_beta   90.00
_cell.angle_gamma   90.00
#
_symmetry.space_group_name_H-M   'P 1'
#
loop_
_entity.id
_entity.type
_entity.pdbx_description
1 polymer ?
#
loop_
_entity_poly.entity_id
_entity_poly.type
_entity_poly.pdbx_seq_one_letter_code
_entity_poly.pdbx_strand_id
1 'polypeptide(L)'
;MLPRRPIERARIVIDSGVKHPDWRRRPVPSAKAGRAAMRGLGTMTRAARRAEQTNAQEMALTAISDAVADLFHLADMYTFTPKETVGLHRRSLVVPGDPLLTGLPRTLVRLTFTLGNVLQLAAAYGWAEEYVIDHARMHFEEELNDR
;
A
#
# COMPACT_ATOMS: atom_id res chain seq x y z
N MET A 1 19.46 9.17 -6.71
CA MET A 1 18.17 8.98 -7.42
C MET A 1 17.21 10.06 -6.94
N LEU A 2 16.65 10.86 -7.86
CA LEU A 2 15.56 11.77 -7.52
C LEU A 2 14.38 10.96 -6.94
N PRO A 3 13.62 11.49 -5.96
CA PRO A 3 12.42 10.82 -5.49
C PRO A 3 11.43 10.73 -6.66
N ARG A 4 11.18 9.51 -7.15
CA ARG A 4 10.11 9.23 -8.13
C ARG A 4 8.78 9.70 -7.55
N ARG A 5 7.83 10.13 -8.39
CA ARG A 5 6.49 10.54 -7.91
C ARG A 5 5.79 9.37 -7.22
N PRO A 6 4.94 9.59 -6.19
CA PRO A 6 4.18 8.54 -5.49
C PRO A 6 3.58 7.47 -6.42
N ILE A 7 2.90 7.94 -7.47
CA ILE A 7 2.26 7.11 -8.51
C ILE A 7 3.26 6.21 -9.24
N GLU A 8 4.45 6.72 -9.56
CA GLU A 8 5.48 5.96 -10.28
C GLU A 8 6.06 4.85 -9.40
N ARG A 9 6.30 5.14 -8.11
CA ARG A 9 6.76 4.13 -7.14
C ARG A 9 5.75 3.00 -6.99
N ALA A 10 4.48 3.36 -6.81
CA ALA A 10 3.39 2.40 -6.68
C ALA A 10 3.22 1.52 -7.93
N ARG A 11 3.28 2.09 -9.14
CA ARG A 11 3.20 1.34 -10.40
C ARG A 11 4.34 0.32 -10.54
N ILE A 12 5.57 0.74 -10.29
CA ILE A 12 6.75 -0.14 -10.38
C ILE A 12 6.59 -1.37 -9.45
N VAL A 13 6.03 -1.18 -8.27
CA VAL A 13 5.81 -2.28 -7.31
C VAL A 13 4.71 -3.21 -7.75
N ILE A 14 3.59 -2.66 -8.20
CA ILE A 14 2.49 -3.46 -8.73
C ILE A 14 2.93 -4.28 -9.95
N ASP A 15 3.78 -3.71 -10.80
CA ASP A 15 4.28 -4.39 -12.00
C ASP A 15 5.39 -5.39 -11.71
N SER A 16 6.24 -5.12 -10.72
CA SER A 16 7.31 -6.04 -10.28
C SER A 16 6.84 -7.13 -9.30
N GLY A 17 5.67 -6.95 -8.69
CA GLY A 17 5.38 -7.54 -7.39
C GLY A 17 3.94 -7.98 -7.17
N VAL A 18 3.38 -8.79 -8.08
CA VAL A 18 2.32 -9.73 -7.69
C VAL A 18 2.70 -11.11 -8.21
N LYS A 19 3.41 -11.88 -7.37
CA LYS A 19 3.58 -13.34 -7.52
C LYS A 19 2.36 -14.10 -6.99
N HIS A 20 1.16 -13.51 -7.07
CA HIS A 20 -0.06 -14.29 -6.82
C HIS A 20 -0.33 -15.08 -8.10
N PRO A 21 -0.15 -16.42 -8.11
CA PRO A 21 -0.19 -17.21 -9.33
C PRO A 21 -1.57 -17.19 -10.00
N ASP A 22 -2.61 -16.72 -9.30
CA ASP A 22 -3.96 -16.58 -9.84
C ASP A 22 -4.72 -15.48 -9.08
N TRP A 23 -4.97 -14.35 -9.74
CA TRP A 23 -5.71 -13.20 -9.20
C TRP A 23 -7.18 -13.52 -8.89
N ARG A 24 -7.68 -14.69 -9.34
CA ARG A 24 -9.03 -15.19 -9.06
C ARG A 24 -9.12 -15.90 -7.71
N ARG A 25 -7.98 -16.27 -7.11
CA ARG A 25 -7.94 -16.91 -5.79
C ARG A 25 -8.01 -15.87 -4.68
N ARG A 26 -8.49 -16.30 -3.51
CA ARG A 26 -8.46 -15.49 -2.30
C ARG A 26 -7.01 -15.03 -2.02
N PRO A 27 -6.75 -13.72 -1.88
CA PRO A 27 -5.45 -13.26 -1.46
C PRO A 27 -5.16 -13.76 -0.04
N VAL A 28 -3.91 -14.13 0.20
CA VAL A 28 -3.37 -14.47 1.51
C VAL A 28 -2.26 -13.47 1.79
N PRO A 29 -2.58 -12.33 2.43
CA PRO A 29 -1.57 -11.35 2.81
C PRO A 29 -0.46 -12.00 3.65
N SER A 30 0.78 -11.56 3.48
CA SER A 30 1.88 -12.00 4.34
C SER A 30 2.93 -10.92 4.54
N ALA A 31 3.53 -10.86 5.73
CA ALA A 31 4.61 -9.91 6.02
C ALA A 31 5.84 -10.13 5.11
N LYS A 32 6.10 -11.36 4.65
CA LYS A 32 7.16 -11.65 3.68
C LYS A 32 6.90 -10.96 2.33
N ALA A 33 5.66 -11.04 1.83
CA ALA A 33 5.24 -10.34 0.62
C ALA A 33 5.25 -8.83 0.84
N GLY A 34 4.83 -8.35 2.02
CA GLY A 34 4.92 -6.94 2.41
C GLY A 34 6.34 -6.39 2.37
N ARG A 35 7.33 -7.10 2.94
CA ARG A 35 8.75 -6.71 2.85
C ARG A 35 9.25 -6.65 1.40
N ALA A 36 8.80 -7.57 0.56
CA ALA A 36 9.14 -7.54 -0.86
C ALA A 36 8.53 -6.32 -1.57
N ALA A 37 7.27 -6.00 -1.28
CA ALA A 37 6.59 -4.81 -1.80
C ALA A 37 7.30 -3.51 -1.36
N MET A 38 7.63 -3.39 -0.07
CA MET A 38 8.36 -2.25 0.50
C MET A 38 9.70 -2.00 -0.21
N ARG A 39 10.46 -3.05 -0.52
CA ARG A 39 11.71 -2.93 -1.28
C ARG A 39 11.51 -2.35 -2.69
N GLY A 40 10.41 -2.72 -3.34
CA GLY A 40 10.05 -2.16 -4.64
C GLY A 40 9.60 -0.70 -4.56
N LEU A 41 8.92 -0.32 -3.45
CA LEU A 41 8.36 1.02 -3.27
C LEU A 41 9.47 2.04 -3.02
N GLY A 42 10.66 1.58 -2.60
CA GLY A 42 11.77 2.48 -2.29
C GLY A 42 11.43 3.42 -1.14
N THR A 43 10.47 3.04 -0.29
CA THR A 43 9.90 3.84 0.80
C THR A 43 10.87 3.93 1.96
N MET A 44 11.87 4.79 1.79
CA MET A 44 12.40 5.61 2.87
C MET A 44 12.13 7.06 2.48
N THR A 45 11.06 7.63 3.00
CA THR A 45 10.77 9.06 2.81
C THR A 45 11.81 9.92 3.50
N ARG A 46 11.82 11.22 3.18
CA ARG A 46 12.63 12.21 3.90
C ARG A 46 12.24 12.30 5.38
N ALA A 47 11.01 11.93 5.75
CA ALA A 47 10.56 11.80 7.13
C ALA A 47 11.20 10.57 7.80
N ALA A 48 11.16 9.40 7.15
CA ALA A 48 11.82 8.19 7.65
C ALA A 48 13.36 8.34 7.80
N ARG A 49 14.02 9.16 6.97
CA ARG A 49 15.44 9.51 7.13
C ARG A 49 15.70 10.51 8.26
N ARG A 50 14.79 11.49 8.46
CA ARG A 50 14.87 12.43 9.59
C ARG A 50 14.61 11.74 10.93
N ALA A 51 13.84 10.66 10.91
CA ALA A 51 13.52 9.75 12.00
C ALA A 51 14.64 8.74 12.33
N GLU A 52 15.86 8.86 11.79
CA GLU A 52 17.00 8.00 12.16
C GLU A 52 17.37 8.05 13.66
N GLN A 53 16.75 8.94 14.46
CA GLN A 53 16.85 9.01 15.92
C GLN A 53 15.69 8.32 16.68
N THR A 54 14.74 7.69 15.99
CA THR A 54 13.53 7.06 16.59
C THR A 54 13.60 5.53 16.60
N ASN A 55 12.74 4.90 17.39
CA ASN A 55 12.68 3.44 17.54
C ASN A 55 12.33 2.77 16.18
N ALA A 56 12.93 1.61 15.90
CA ALA A 56 12.71 0.85 14.66
C ALA A 56 11.23 0.58 14.34
N GLN A 57 10.36 0.49 15.36
CA GLN A 57 8.91 0.34 15.19
C GLN A 57 8.26 1.60 14.58
N GLU A 58 8.67 2.80 14.98
CA GLU A 58 8.15 4.08 14.47
C GLU A 58 8.68 4.37 13.07
N MET A 59 9.93 4.00 12.79
CA MET A 59 10.48 4.02 11.43
C MET A 59 9.68 3.09 10.51
N ALA A 60 9.34 1.89 10.98
CA ALA A 60 8.52 0.96 10.22
C ALA A 60 7.10 1.52 9.99
N LEU A 61 6.47 2.11 11.01
CA LEU A 61 5.17 2.78 10.87
C LEU A 61 5.22 3.83 9.77
N THR A 62 6.14 4.79 9.87
CA THR A 62 6.27 5.89 8.89
C THR A 62 6.44 5.34 7.48
N ALA A 63 7.40 4.43 7.28
CA ALA A 63 7.68 3.87 5.96
C ALA A 63 6.49 3.10 5.38
N ILE A 64 5.78 2.32 6.21
CA ILE A 64 4.60 1.56 5.79
C ILE A 64 3.43 2.50 5.49
N SER A 65 3.20 3.53 6.32
CA SER A 65 2.17 4.53 6.07
C SER A 65 2.43 5.30 4.77
N ASP A 66 3.69 5.69 4.50
CA ASP A 66 4.10 6.30 3.23
C ASP A 66 3.84 5.39 2.03
N ALA A 67 4.14 4.09 2.18
CA ALA A 67 3.84 3.09 1.17
C ALA A 67 2.34 2.97 0.90
N VAL A 68 1.50 3.03 1.93
CA VAL A 68 0.04 3.01 1.77
C VAL A 68 -0.46 4.31 1.13
N ALA A 69 0.11 5.47 1.46
CA ALA A 69 -0.19 6.75 0.83
C ALA A 69 0.16 6.76 -0.68
N ASP A 70 1.28 6.16 -1.06
CA ASP A 70 1.65 5.97 -2.47
C ASP A 70 0.61 5.14 -3.23
N LEU A 71 0.07 4.09 -2.58
CA LEU A 71 -1.01 3.28 -3.15
C LEU A 71 -2.31 4.10 -3.24
N PHE A 72 -2.63 4.97 -2.28
CA PHE A 72 -3.77 5.87 -2.37
C PHE A 72 -3.63 6.86 -3.54
N HIS A 73 -2.47 7.48 -3.73
CA HIS A 73 -2.23 8.33 -4.91
C HIS A 73 -2.37 7.58 -6.23
N LEU A 74 -1.98 6.29 -6.28
CA LEU A 74 -2.21 5.50 -7.48
C LEU A 74 -3.68 5.14 -7.67
N ALA A 75 -4.42 4.82 -6.60
CA ALA A 75 -5.84 4.50 -6.67
C ALA A 75 -6.68 5.73 -7.08
N ASP A 76 -6.29 6.92 -6.61
CA ASP A 76 -6.92 8.20 -6.95
C ASP A 76 -6.85 8.50 -8.46
N MET A 77 -5.77 8.10 -9.15
CA MET A 77 -5.67 8.16 -10.62
C MET A 77 -6.73 7.33 -11.36
N TYR A 78 -7.37 6.39 -10.65
CA TYR A 78 -8.50 5.60 -11.14
C TYR A 78 -9.81 5.99 -10.45
N THR A 79 -9.87 7.19 -9.85
CA THR A 79 -11.01 7.76 -9.13
C THR A 79 -11.44 6.95 -7.89
N PHE A 80 -10.51 6.24 -7.23
CA PHE A 80 -10.76 5.56 -5.96
C PHE A 80 -10.19 6.36 -4.79
N THR A 81 -11.07 6.73 -3.86
CA THR A 81 -10.68 7.34 -2.59
C THR A 81 -9.91 6.34 -1.70
N PRO A 82 -9.17 6.80 -0.67
CA PRO A 82 -8.56 5.90 0.32
C PRO A 82 -9.57 4.94 0.95
N LYS A 83 -10.77 5.42 1.28
CA LYS A 83 -11.85 4.61 1.86
C LYS A 83 -12.31 3.50 0.91
N GLU A 84 -12.51 3.82 -0.37
CA GLU A 84 -12.92 2.82 -1.36
C GLU A 84 -11.79 1.83 -1.65
N THR A 85 -10.53 2.29 -1.65
CA THR A 85 -9.35 1.44 -1.82
C THR A 85 -9.23 0.40 -0.70
N VAL A 86 -9.39 0.83 0.55
CA VAL A 86 -9.45 -0.08 1.72
C VAL A 86 -10.67 -1.00 1.62
N GLY A 87 -11.82 -0.47 1.20
CA GLY A 87 -13.03 -1.26 0.96
C GLY A 87 -12.82 -2.39 -0.05
N LEU A 88 -12.15 -2.10 -1.18
CA LEU A 88 -11.78 -3.09 -2.19
C LEU A 88 -10.86 -4.17 -1.62
N HIS A 89 -9.84 -3.79 -0.85
CA HIS A 89 -8.95 -4.73 -0.18
C HIS A 89 -9.73 -5.65 0.76
N ARG A 90 -10.56 -5.09 1.66
CA ARG A 90 -11.38 -5.87 2.60
C ARG A 90 -12.33 -6.82 1.87
N ARG A 91 -12.98 -6.38 0.79
CA ARG A 91 -13.83 -7.25 -0.04
C ARG A 91 -13.04 -8.39 -0.69
N SER A 92 -11.84 -8.11 -1.20
CA SER A 92 -10.98 -9.14 -1.81
C SER A 92 -10.65 -10.29 -0.86
N LEU A 93 -10.61 -10.02 0.46
CA LEU A 93 -10.36 -11.04 1.48
C LEU A 93 -11.57 -11.94 1.75
N VAL A 94 -12.79 -11.53 1.40
CA VAL A 94 -14.02 -12.25 1.77
C VAL A 94 -14.62 -13.01 0.60
N VAL A 95 -14.56 -12.44 -0.62
CA VAL A 95 -15.22 -13.00 -1.81
C VAL A 95 -14.16 -13.37 -2.86
N PRO A 96 -13.70 -14.64 -2.89
CA PRO A 96 -12.84 -15.11 -3.98
C PRO A 96 -13.58 -14.97 -5.31
N GLY A 97 -12.94 -14.38 -6.31
CA GLY A 97 -13.58 -14.13 -7.61
C GLY A 97 -14.69 -13.08 -7.59
N ASP A 98 -14.67 -12.13 -6.64
CA ASP A 98 -15.65 -11.03 -6.57
C ASP A 98 -15.87 -10.40 -7.96
N PRO A 99 -17.10 -10.43 -8.51
CA PRO A 99 -17.41 -9.85 -9.82
C PRO A 99 -16.98 -8.39 -9.95
N LEU A 100 -16.99 -7.64 -8.85
CA LEU A 100 -16.51 -6.27 -8.83
C LEU A 100 -15.02 -6.20 -9.14
N LEU A 101 -14.20 -7.09 -8.57
CA LEU A 101 -12.76 -7.17 -8.88
C LEU A 101 -12.50 -7.66 -10.30
N THR A 102 -13.39 -8.48 -10.89
CA THR A 102 -13.24 -8.96 -12.27
C THR A 102 -13.44 -7.85 -13.31
N GLY A 103 -14.22 -6.81 -12.99
CA GLY A 103 -14.47 -5.67 -13.86
C GLY A 103 -13.47 -4.52 -13.70
N LEU A 104 -12.58 -4.58 -12.69
CA LEU A 104 -11.60 -3.52 -12.46
C LEU A 104 -10.37 -3.65 -13.38
N PRO A 105 -9.73 -2.52 -13.71
CA PRO A 105 -8.38 -2.53 -14.27
C PRO A 105 -7.44 -3.43 -13.48
N ARG A 106 -6.64 -4.24 -14.19
CA ARG A 106 -5.67 -5.17 -13.58
C ARG A 106 -4.76 -4.49 -12.55
N THR A 107 -4.40 -3.24 -12.79
CA THR A 107 -3.60 -2.41 -11.87
C THR A 107 -4.29 -2.23 -10.52
N LEU A 108 -5.59 -1.94 -10.50
CA LEU A 108 -6.36 -1.79 -9.26
C LEU A 108 -6.50 -3.13 -8.51
N VAL A 109 -6.73 -4.22 -9.23
CA VAL A 109 -6.76 -5.57 -8.61
C VAL A 109 -5.41 -5.93 -7.98
N ARG A 110 -4.30 -5.58 -8.62
CA ARG A 110 -2.97 -5.79 -8.04
C ARG A 110 -2.69 -4.85 -6.87
N LEU A 111 -3.16 -3.61 -6.94
CA LEU A 111 -3.05 -2.62 -5.88
C LEU A 111 -3.68 -3.13 -4.58
N THR A 112 -4.88 -3.72 -4.63
CA THR A 112 -5.56 -4.25 -3.44
C THR A 112 -4.77 -5.38 -2.77
N PHE A 113 -4.09 -6.22 -3.55
CA PHE A 113 -3.21 -7.26 -3.03
C PHE A 113 -1.92 -6.69 -2.43
N THR A 114 -1.33 -5.70 -3.09
CA THR A 114 -0.15 -4.98 -2.57
C THR A 114 -0.49 -4.29 -1.24
N LEU A 115 -1.64 -3.60 -1.16
CA LEU A 115 -2.13 -2.96 0.05
C LEU A 115 -2.23 -3.97 1.20
N GLY A 116 -2.89 -5.12 0.98
CA GLY A 116 -2.99 -6.16 1.99
C GLY A 116 -1.64 -6.68 2.49
N ASN A 117 -0.69 -6.88 1.58
CA ASN A 117 0.66 -7.32 1.96
C ASN A 117 1.40 -6.28 2.82
N VAL A 118 1.24 -4.99 2.51
CA VAL A 118 1.85 -3.90 3.28
C VAL A 118 1.20 -3.77 4.66
N LEU A 119 -0.14 -3.86 4.75
CA LEU A 119 -0.85 -3.85 6.05
C LEU A 119 -0.47 -5.05 6.92
N GLN A 120 -0.34 -6.24 6.32
CA GLN A 120 0.11 -7.43 7.04
C GLN A 120 1.56 -7.32 7.53
N LEU A 121 2.40 -6.51 6.87
CA LEU A 121 3.73 -6.18 7.38
C LEU A 121 3.63 -5.28 8.61
N ALA A 122 2.73 -4.30 8.63
CA ALA A 122 2.55 -3.42 9.79
C ALA A 122 2.12 -4.19 11.03
N ALA A 123 1.21 -5.15 10.87
CA ALA A 123 0.81 -6.07 11.93
C ALA A 123 2.01 -6.86 12.50
N ALA A 124 2.98 -7.26 11.66
CA ALA A 124 4.19 -7.93 12.12
C ALA A 124 5.14 -7.03 12.94
N TYR A 125 4.98 -5.71 12.85
CA TYR A 125 5.67 -4.73 13.70
C TYR A 125 4.85 -4.31 14.93
N GLY A 126 3.65 -4.87 15.12
CA GLY A 126 2.78 -4.60 16.26
C GLY A 126 1.77 -3.46 16.04
N TRP A 127 1.63 -2.96 14.81
CA TRP A 127 0.70 -1.89 14.49
C TRP A 127 -0.66 -2.41 14.02
N ALA A 128 -1.73 -1.82 14.53
CA ALA A 128 -3.08 -2.07 14.04
C ALA A 128 -3.24 -1.52 12.61
N GLU A 129 -3.98 -2.24 11.76
CA GLU A 129 -4.19 -1.84 10.37
C GLU A 129 -4.88 -0.48 10.27
N GLU A 130 -5.91 -0.24 11.09
CA GLU A 130 -6.66 1.01 11.13
C GLU A 130 -5.74 2.21 11.42
N TYR A 131 -4.83 2.06 12.38
CA TYR A 131 -3.90 3.12 12.76
C TYR A 131 -2.95 3.48 11.61
N VAL A 132 -2.45 2.47 10.91
CA VAL A 132 -1.58 2.64 9.73
C VAL A 132 -2.35 3.31 8.58
N ILE A 133 -3.61 2.90 8.36
CA ILE A 133 -4.47 3.48 7.33
C ILE A 133 -4.75 4.96 7.62
N ASP A 134 -5.07 5.31 8.87
CA ASP A 134 -5.32 6.70 9.25
C ASP A 134 -4.07 7.56 9.09
N HIS A 135 -2.91 7.06 9.49
CA HIS A 135 -1.63 7.76 9.31
C HIS A 135 -1.27 7.92 7.82
N ALA A 136 -1.53 6.91 7.00
CA ALA A 136 -1.33 6.98 5.56
C ALA A 136 -2.28 7.99 4.88
N ARG A 137 -3.51 8.12 5.38
CA ARG A 137 -4.46 9.13 4.91
C ARG A 137 -3.97 10.55 5.20
N MET A 138 -3.42 10.80 6.39
CA MET A 138 -2.82 12.09 6.70
C MET A 138 -1.72 12.45 5.70
N HIS A 139 -0.79 11.53 5.43
CA HIS A 139 0.29 11.77 4.45
C HIS A 139 -0.24 12.02 3.04
N PHE A 140 -1.24 11.24 2.60
CA PHE A 140 -1.90 11.44 1.31
C PHE A 140 -2.55 12.82 1.21
N GLU A 141 -3.27 13.25 2.25
CA GLU A 141 -3.95 14.55 2.30
C GLU A 141 -2.94 15.72 2.35
N GLU A 142 -1.85 15.58 3.12
CA GLU A 142 -0.73 16.53 3.14
C GLU A 142 -0.10 16.69 1.75
N GLU A 143 0.20 15.59 1.06
CA GLU A 143 0.79 15.61 -0.28
C GLU A 143 -0.16 16.15 -1.37
N LEU A 144 -1.48 16.14 -1.16
CA LEU A 144 -2.44 16.79 -2.04
C LEU A 144 -2.48 18.31 -1.84
N ASN A 145 -2.35 18.77 -0.59
CA ASN A 145 -2.38 20.19 -0.25
C ASN A 145 -1.09 20.93 -0.63
N ASP A 146 0.04 20.21 -0.74
CA ASP A 146 1.35 20.74 -1.13
C ASP A 146 1.55 20.87 -2.66
N ARG A 147 0.54 20.54 -3.49
CA ARG A 147 0.59 20.61 -4.96
C ARG A 147 -0.10 21.84 -5.53
#